data_AF-P0DL59-F1
#
_entry.id   AF-P0DL59-F1
#
_cell.length_a   1.000
_cell.length_b   1.000
_cell.length_c   1.000
_cell.angle_alpha   90.00
_cell.angle_beta   90.00
_cell.angle_gamma   90.00
#
_symmetry.space_group_name_H-M   'P 1'
#
loop_
_entity.id
_entity.type
_entity.pdbx_description
1 polymer ?
#
loop_
_entity_poly.entity_id
_entity_poly.type
_entity_poly.pdbx_seq_one_letter_code
_entity_poly.pdbx_strand_id
1 'polypeptide(L)' 'SCQKWMWLCDEERKCCEDMVCKLWCK' A
#
# COMPACT_ATOMS: atom_id res chain seq x y z
N SER A 1 -7.37 -0.51 -8.44
CA SER A 1 -6.18 0.36 -8.43
C SER A 1 -5.34 -0.03 -7.22
N CYS A 2 -4.03 0.23 -7.23
CA CYS A 2 -3.14 -0.08 -6.12
C CYS A 2 -2.70 1.18 -5.38
N GLN A 3 -2.36 1.04 -4.10
CA GLN A 3 -1.90 2.15 -3.27
C GLN A 3 -0.44 2.49 -3.62
N LYS A 4 -0.18 3.79 -3.79
CA LYS A 4 1.14 4.34 -4.13
C LYS A 4 1.99 4.53 -2.87
N TRP A 5 3.27 4.79 -3.06
CA TRP A 5 4.18 5.11 -1.96
C TRP A 5 3.60 6.18 -1.03
N MET A 6 3.68 5.92 0.28
CA MET A 6 3.14 6.72 1.38
C MET A 6 1.61 6.85 1.44
N TRP A 7 0.86 6.15 0.58
CA TRP A 7 -0.59 6.06 0.75
C TRP A 7 -0.98 5.06 1.84
N LEU A 8 -2.12 5.31 2.49
CA LEU A 8 -2.71 4.40 3.46
C LEU A 8 -3.04 3.04 2.82
N CYS A 9 -2.75 1.96 3.53
CA CYS A 9 -3.01 0.60 3.07
C CYS A 9 -3.57 -0.28 4.19
N ASP A 10 -4.38 -1.25 3.79
CA ASP A 10 -5.02 -2.27 4.63
C ASP A 10 -5.36 -3.51 3.78
N GLU A 11 -6.19 -4.43 4.31
CA GLU A 11 -6.56 -5.66 3.61
C GLU A 11 -7.33 -5.43 2.31
N GLU A 12 -8.10 -4.33 2.21
CA GLU A 12 -8.84 -3.96 1.00
C GLU A 12 -8.00 -3.09 0.05
N ARG A 13 -7.14 -2.23 0.60
CA ARG A 13 -6.33 -1.24 -0.12
C ARG A 13 -4.87 -1.69 -0.17
N LYS A 14 -4.60 -2.65 -1.05
CA LYS A 14 -3.23 -3.19 -1.23
C LYS A 14 -2.31 -2.24 -1.98
N CYS A 15 -1.04 -2.25 -1.60
CA CYS A 15 0.04 -1.55 -2.29
C CYS A 15 0.26 -2.09 -3.70
N CYS A 16 0.86 -1.28 -4.56
CA CYS A 16 1.40 -1.78 -5.84
C CYS A 16 2.55 -2.76 -5.60
N GLU A 17 2.99 -3.43 -6.67
CA GLU A 17 4.13 -4.36 -6.64
C GLU A 17 5.38 -3.73 -6.00
N ASP A 18 6.20 -4.57 -5.36
CA ASP A 18 7.42 -4.21 -4.63
C ASP A 18 7.26 -3.30 -3.40
N MET A 19 6.03 -3.05 -2.94
CA MET A 19 5.76 -2.30 -1.70
C MET A 19 5.15 -3.18 -0.60
N VAL A 20 5.52 -2.88 0.65
CA VAL A 20 5.00 -3.53 1.85
C VAL A 20 4.05 -2.58 2.59
N CYS A 21 2.90 -3.11 3.00
CA CYS A 21 1.95 -2.36 3.80
C CYS A 21 2.31 -2.38 5.30
N LYS A 22 2.60 -1.21 5.88
CA LYS A 22 2.72 -1.00 7.34
C LYS A 22 2.02 0.31 7.75
N LEU A 23 0.69 0.30 7.79
CA LEU A 23 -0.21 1.48 7.74
C LEU A 23 -0.16 2.26 6.42
N TRP A 24 1.03 2.41 5.85
CA TRP A 24 1.29 3.07 4.59
C TRP A 24 2.15 2.16 3.70
N CYS A 25 2.01 2.31 2.38
CA CYS A 25 2.87 1.62 1.44
C CYS A 25 4.29 2.17 1.47
N LYS A 26 5.25 1.29 1.71
CA LYS A 26 6.68 1.58 1.68
C LYS A 26 7.42 0.61 0.79
#